data_AF-A0AAN0JWZ6-F1
#
_entry.id   AF-A0AAN0JWZ6-F1
#
_cell.length_a   1.000
_cell.length_b   1.000
_cell.length_c   1.000
_cell.angle_alpha   90.00
_cell.angle_beta   90.00
_cell.angle_gamma   90.00
#
_symmetry.space_group_name_H-M   'P 1'
#
loop_
_entity.id
_entity.type
_entity.pdbx_description
1 polymer ?
#
loop_
_entity_poly.entity_id
_entity_poly.type
_entity_poly.pdbx_seq_one_letter_code
_entity_poly.pdbx_strand_id
1 'polypeptide(L)'
;MIDCWLLDINKRIWKQLLNLPRSVTNRSNHSMSVWSITPTIDWIIVFGGDSRYKDTAVIELRYDDKGWSVSEIPLDQYQEKLQERRIEWEVSQPVQPHHHQNKEREIKLPTQQLQEKGRELQEDRREIDRLTRLLQERERELQEERREKE
;
A
#
# COMPACT_ATOMS: atom_id res chain seq x y z
N MET A 1 30.74 -8.55 22.04
CA MET A 1 29.95 -9.35 22.98
C MET A 1 28.63 -9.65 22.26
N ILE A 2 27.92 -10.73 22.58
CA ILE A 2 26.63 -11.02 21.91
C ILE A 2 25.54 -10.38 22.76
N ASP A 3 24.92 -9.33 22.24
CA ASP A 3 24.20 -8.36 23.08
C ASP A 3 22.67 -8.43 22.92
N CYS A 4 22.13 -9.40 22.16
CA CYS A 4 20.67 -9.50 21.90
C CYS A 4 20.08 -10.82 22.41
N TRP A 5 19.00 -10.69 23.20
CA TRP A 5 18.26 -11.77 23.78
C TRP A 5 16.76 -11.53 23.60
N LEU A 6 16.04 -12.58 23.19
CA LEU A 6 14.59 -12.59 23.10
C LEU A 6 14.01 -13.24 24.36
N LEU A 7 13.02 -12.61 24.97
CA LEU A 7 12.24 -13.18 26.07
C LEU A 7 10.94 -13.75 25.54
N ASP A 8 10.76 -15.07 25.65
CA ASP A 8 9.44 -15.67 25.50
C ASP A 8 8.66 -15.44 26.80
N ILE A 9 7.71 -14.49 26.78
CA ILE A 9 6.95 -14.08 27.97
C ILE A 9 6.12 -15.23 28.53
N ASN A 10 5.55 -16.06 27.65
CA ASN A 10 4.67 -17.16 28.04
C ASN A 10 5.46 -18.26 28.74
N LYS A 11 6.64 -18.59 28.19
CA LYS A 11 7.50 -19.65 28.75
C LYS A 11 8.49 -19.14 29.78
N ARG A 12 8.65 -17.81 29.92
CA ARG A 12 9.63 -17.14 30.78
C ARG A 12 11.07 -17.61 30.53
N ILE A 13 11.38 -17.89 29.26
CA ILE A 13 12.72 -18.32 28.84
C ILE A 13 13.39 -17.24 27.99
N TRP A 14 14.67 -17.03 28.24
CA TRP A 14 15.50 -16.18 27.40
C TRP A 14 16.14 -17.03 26.30
N LYS A 15 16.13 -16.53 25.07
CA LYS A 15 16.79 -17.11 23.91
C LYS A 15 17.78 -16.11 23.35
N GLN A 16 19.01 -16.55 23.22
CA GLN A 16 20.04 -15.73 22.59
C GLN A 16 19.83 -15.65 21.09
N LEU A 17 19.94 -14.45 20.53
CA LEU A 17 19.89 -14.23 19.09
C LEU A 17 21.32 -14.27 18.53
N LEU A 18 21.58 -15.24 17.66
CA LEU A 18 22.91 -15.44 17.06
C LEU A 18 22.99 -14.72 15.70
N ASN A 19 24.22 -14.46 15.24
CA ASN A 19 24.52 -13.90 13.92
C ASN A 19 23.93 -12.50 13.65
N LEU A 20 23.90 -11.65 14.68
CA LEU A 20 23.53 -10.25 14.52
C LEU A 20 24.48 -9.52 13.55
N PRO A 21 23.96 -8.63 12.70
CA PRO A 21 24.78 -7.76 11.86
C PRO A 21 25.74 -6.89 12.69
N ARG A 22 26.91 -6.59 12.14
CA ARG A 22 27.90 -5.74 12.82
C ARG A 22 27.40 -4.32 13.05
N SER A 23 26.49 -3.84 12.21
CA SER A 23 25.85 -2.51 12.30
C SER A 23 24.99 -2.32 13.55
N VAL A 24 24.54 -3.42 14.18
CA VAL A 24 23.75 -3.41 15.41
C VAL A 24 24.47 -4.02 16.62
N THR A 25 25.61 -4.66 16.42
CA THR A 25 26.38 -5.31 17.49
C THR A 25 27.32 -4.31 18.18
N ASN A 26 27.51 -4.43 19.50
CA ASN A 26 28.33 -3.51 20.32
C ASN A 26 27.95 -2.03 20.14
N ARG A 27 26.66 -1.72 19.98
CA ARG A 27 26.15 -0.36 19.86
C ARG A 27 25.51 0.05 21.18
N SER A 28 25.93 1.17 21.76
CA SER A 28 25.38 1.67 23.04
C SER A 28 24.63 2.99 22.82
N ASN A 29 23.80 3.42 23.78
CA ASN A 29 23.09 4.71 23.73
C ASN A 29 22.26 4.94 22.45
N HIS A 30 21.74 3.87 21.86
CA HIS A 30 20.91 3.91 20.66
C HIS A 30 19.43 3.86 21.05
N SER A 31 18.56 4.25 20.11
CA SER A 31 17.11 4.07 20.20
C SER A 31 16.65 3.00 19.23
N MET A 32 15.55 2.33 19.54
CA MET A 32 14.98 1.28 18.68
C MET A 32 13.49 1.50 18.48
N SER A 33 13.00 1.12 17.31
CA SER A 33 11.57 0.97 17.01
C SER A 33 11.31 -0.36 16.33
N VAL A 34 10.09 -0.86 16.43
CA VAL A 34 9.67 -2.14 15.82
C VAL A 34 8.50 -1.88 14.89
N TRP A 35 8.53 -2.51 13.72
CA TRP A 35 7.46 -2.48 12.75
C TRP A 35 7.13 -3.90 12.28
N SER A 36 5.94 -4.39 12.65
CA SER A 36 5.42 -5.67 12.18
C SER A 36 5.00 -5.59 10.72
N ILE A 37 5.69 -6.35 9.88
CA ILE A 37 5.43 -6.43 8.44
C ILE A 37 4.37 -7.50 8.15
N THR A 38 4.52 -8.65 8.80
CA THR A 38 3.57 -9.77 8.79
C THR A 38 3.46 -10.34 10.20
N PRO A 39 2.53 -11.27 10.49
CA PRO A 39 2.45 -11.91 11.81
C PRO A 39 3.72 -12.67 12.23
N THR A 40 4.64 -12.95 11.32
CA THR A 40 5.87 -13.71 11.58
C THR A 40 7.15 -12.93 11.24
N ILE A 41 7.03 -11.70 10.76
CA ILE A 41 8.16 -10.87 10.34
C ILE A 41 8.03 -9.48 10.97
N ASP A 42 8.99 -9.15 11.83
CA ASP A 42 9.15 -7.83 12.43
C ASP A 42 10.44 -7.18 11.95
N TRP A 43 10.38 -5.90 11.62
CA TRP A 43 11.56 -5.08 11.37
C TRP A 43 11.89 -4.27 12.60
N ILE A 44 13.14 -4.35 13.03
CA ILE A 44 13.67 -3.58 14.13
C ILE A 44 14.59 -2.52 13.54
N ILE A 45 14.25 -1.26 13.76
CA ILE A 45 14.98 -0.11 13.23
C ILE A 45 15.77 0.51 14.39
N VAL A 46 17.08 0.60 14.22
CA VAL A 46 18.04 1.06 15.22
C VAL A 46 18.60 2.42 14.81
N PHE A 47 18.39 3.44 15.64
CA PHE A 47 18.78 4.83 15.38
C PHE A 47 19.88 5.30 16.35
N GLY A 48 20.87 6.02 15.82
CA GLY A 48 21.87 6.74 16.62
C GLY A 48 22.69 5.84 17.55
N GLY A 49 23.31 6.39 18.58
CA GLY A 49 24.16 5.64 19.51
C GLY A 49 25.62 5.53 19.10
N ASP A 50 26.42 5.02 20.04
CA ASP A 50 27.87 4.95 19.95
C ASP A 50 28.32 3.56 19.48
N SER A 51 28.94 3.55 18.30
CA SER A 51 29.47 2.38 17.60
C SER A 51 30.41 2.85 16.48
N ARG A 52 31.17 1.91 15.91
CA ARG A 52 31.88 2.12 14.63
C ARG A 52 30.94 2.36 13.45
N TYR A 53 29.69 1.91 13.56
CA TYR A 53 28.64 2.09 12.56
C TYR A 53 27.61 3.08 13.10
N LYS A 54 27.54 4.27 12.50
CA LYS A 54 26.68 5.36 12.97
C LYS A 54 25.35 5.45 12.24
N ASP A 55 25.26 4.83 11.07
CA ASP A 55 24.07 4.85 10.24
C ASP A 55 22.90 4.14 10.92
N THR A 56 21.69 4.51 10.51
CA THR A 56 20.49 3.78 10.87
C THR A 56 20.59 2.36 10.32
N ALA A 57 20.38 1.36 11.18
CA ALA A 57 20.37 -0.03 10.77
C ALA A 57 18.95 -0.58 10.87
N VAL A 58 18.56 -1.39 9.89
CA VAL A 58 17.30 -2.13 9.92
C VAL A 58 17.65 -3.61 9.95
N ILE A 59 17.15 -4.31 10.95
CA ILE A 59 17.24 -5.77 11.00
C ILE A 59 15.86 -6.35 10.89
N GLU A 60 15.78 -7.43 10.15
CA GLU A 60 14.58 -8.22 10.06
C GLU A 60 14.69 -9.40 11.02
N LEU A 61 13.66 -9.56 11.84
CA LEU A 61 13.44 -10.69 12.72
C LEU A 61 12.31 -11.53 12.13
N ARG A 62 12.61 -12.77 11.73
CA ARG A 62 11.64 -13.70 11.15
C ARG A 62 11.49 -14.93 12.04
N TYR A 63 10.25 -15.30 12.32
CA TYR A 63 9.90 -16.54 13.00
C TYR A 63 9.32 -17.56 12.01
N ASP A 64 9.91 -18.75 11.97
CA ASP A 64 9.42 -19.86 11.15
C ASP A 64 9.49 -21.19 11.92
N ASP A 65 9.25 -22.31 11.22
CA ASP A 65 9.26 -23.66 11.81
C ASP A 65 10.64 -24.05 12.38
N LYS A 66 11.73 -23.43 11.92
CA LYS A 66 13.09 -23.63 12.40
C LYS A 66 13.44 -22.68 13.56
N GLY A 67 12.60 -21.68 13.82
CA GLY A 67 12.72 -20.75 14.94
C GLY A 67 12.99 -19.31 14.48
N TRP A 68 13.76 -18.58 15.29
CA TRP A 68 14.08 -17.17 15.02
C TRP A 68 15.29 -17.06 14.09
N SER A 69 15.18 -16.21 13.08
CA SER A 69 16.27 -15.81 12.20
C SER A 69 16.38 -14.30 12.12
N VAL A 70 17.60 -13.81 11.90
CA VAL A 70 17.89 -12.38 11.74
C VAL A 70 18.64 -12.14 10.45
N SER A 71 18.26 -11.07 9.75
CA SER A 71 19.01 -10.55 8.60
C SER A 71 19.08 -9.03 8.65
N GLU A 72 20.09 -8.45 8.00
CA GLU A 72 20.17 -7.01 7.80
C GLU A 72 19.36 -6.61 6.57
N ILE A 73 18.62 -5.52 6.66
CA ILE A 73 17.94 -4.89 5.53
C ILE A 73 18.73 -3.62 5.17
N PRO A 74 19.42 -3.60 4.01
CA PRO A 74 20.10 -2.40 3.55
C PRO A 74 19.12 -1.24 3.43
N LEU A 75 19.50 -0.07 3.92
CA LEU A 75 18.61 1.08 3.99
C LEU A 75 18.22 1.61 2.61
N ASP A 76 19.02 1.35 1.59
CA ASP A 76 18.73 1.65 0.18
C ASP A 76 17.76 0.63 -0.47
N GLN A 77 17.54 -0.53 0.16
CA GLN A 77 16.73 -1.63 -0.37
C GLN A 77 15.44 -1.88 0.42
N TYR A 78 15.15 -1.11 1.47
CA TYR A 78 14.02 -1.38 2.35
C TYR A 78 12.67 -1.36 1.62
N GLN A 79 12.49 -0.52 0.61
CA GLN A 79 11.21 -0.46 -0.12
C GLN A 79 10.94 -1.73 -0.92
N GLU A 80 11.97 -2.25 -1.60
CA GLU A 80 11.90 -3.49 -2.36
C GLU A 80 11.65 -4.67 -1.41
N LYS A 81 12.44 -4.77 -0.33
CA LYS A 81 12.27 -5.81 0.69
C LYS A 81 10.87 -5.81 1.29
N LEU A 82 10.30 -4.62 1.54
CA LEU A 82 8.94 -4.49 2.06
C LEU A 82 7.90 -5.06 1.08
N GLN A 83 8.06 -4.78 -0.22
CA GLN A 83 7.17 -5.32 -1.26
C GLN A 83 7.31 -6.82 -1.40
N GLU A 84 8.54 -7.35 -1.42
CA GLU A 84 8.80 -8.79 -1.45
C GLU A 84 8.05 -9.51 -0.32
N ARG A 85 8.10 -8.98 0.92
CA ARG A 85 7.47 -9.65 2.07
C ARG A 85 5.96 -9.61 2.04
N ARG A 86 5.39 -8.53 1.48
CA ARG A 86 3.94 -8.46 1.24
C ARG A 86 3.51 -9.47 0.19
N ILE A 87 4.25 -9.61 -0.90
CA ILE A 87 3.96 -10.58 -1.96
C ILE A 87 4.13 -12.01 -1.43
N GLU A 88 5.24 -12.32 -0.76
CA GLU A 88 5.48 -13.63 -0.11
C GLU A 88 4.32 -13.99 0.82
N TRP A 89 3.86 -13.03 1.63
CA TRP A 89 2.74 -13.22 2.55
C TRP A 89 1.42 -13.46 1.81
N GLU A 90 1.10 -12.66 0.80
CA GLU A 90 -0.11 -12.81 -0.01
C GLU A 90 -0.15 -14.15 -0.75
N VAL A 91 0.97 -14.62 -1.30
CA VAL A 91 1.09 -15.93 -1.96
C VAL A 91 0.98 -17.08 -0.96
N SER A 92 1.44 -16.87 0.28
CA SER A 92 1.35 -17.87 1.35
C SER A 92 -0.04 -17.95 1.98
N GLN A 93 -0.94 -17.00 1.70
CA GLN A 93 -2.33 -17.11 2.12
C GLN A 93 -3.01 -18.25 1.34
N PRO A 94 -3.79 -19.11 2.01
CA PRO A 94 -4.58 -20.12 1.31
C PRO A 94 -5.53 -19.42 0.34
N VAL A 95 -5.31 -19.63 -0.97
CA VAL A 95 -6.21 -19.13 -2.01
C VAL A 95 -7.55 -19.83 -1.83
N GLN A 96 -8.51 -19.14 -1.22
CA GLN A 96 -9.92 -19.50 -1.33
C GLN A 96 -10.29 -19.50 -2.83
N PRO A 97 -10.64 -20.63 -3.45
CA PRO A 97 -10.90 -20.70 -4.90
C PRO A 97 -12.04 -19.77 -5.36
N HIS A 98 -12.90 -19.33 -4.42
CA HIS A 98 -14.06 -18.49 -4.70
C HIS A 98 -13.77 -16.99 -4.82
N HIS A 99 -12.57 -16.51 -4.42
CA HIS A 99 -12.30 -15.06 -4.42
C HIS A 99 -11.78 -14.49 -5.75
N HIS A 100 -11.15 -15.29 -6.61
CA HIS A 100 -10.64 -14.78 -7.90
C HIS A 100 -11.78 -14.57 -8.91
N GLN A 101 -12.78 -15.45 -8.94
CA GLN A 101 -13.97 -15.26 -9.77
C GLN A 101 -14.83 -14.09 -9.28
N ASN A 102 -14.95 -13.88 -7.96
CA ASN A 102 -15.71 -12.75 -7.43
C ASN A 102 -14.99 -11.42 -7.65
N LYS A 103 -13.66 -11.32 -7.46
CA LYS A 103 -12.93 -10.06 -7.75
C LYS A 103 -13.04 -9.65 -9.21
N GLU A 104 -12.93 -10.60 -10.15
CA GLU A 104 -13.13 -10.27 -11.57
C GLU A 104 -14.55 -9.80 -11.89
N ARG A 105 -15.58 -10.43 -11.29
CA ARG A 105 -16.98 -10.03 -11.46
C ARG A 105 -17.26 -8.68 -10.81
N GLU A 106 -16.69 -8.43 -9.64
CA GLU A 106 -16.77 -7.15 -8.91
C GLU A 106 -16.04 -6.01 -9.61
N ILE A 107 -15.02 -6.27 -10.43
CA ILE A 107 -14.34 -5.23 -11.23
C ILE A 107 -15.05 -5.01 -12.58
N LYS A 108 -15.56 -6.08 -13.20
CA LYS A 108 -16.25 -6.01 -14.50
C LYS A 108 -17.57 -5.22 -14.41
N LEU A 109 -18.36 -5.41 -13.35
CA LEU A 109 -19.66 -4.73 -13.18
C LEU A 109 -19.53 -3.20 -13.12
N PRO A 110 -18.72 -2.61 -12.21
CA PRO A 110 -18.57 -1.16 -12.13
C PRO A 110 -17.95 -0.55 -13.38
N THR A 111 -17.04 -1.28 -14.05
CA THR A 111 -16.41 -0.79 -15.28
C THR A 111 -17.41 -0.69 -16.44
N GLN A 112 -18.32 -1.67 -16.58
CA GLN A 112 -19.39 -1.62 -17.58
C GLN A 112 -20.40 -0.50 -17.28
N GLN A 113 -20.83 -0.37 -16.02
CA GLN A 113 -21.75 0.71 -15.61
C GLN A 113 -21.15 2.10 -15.85
N LEU A 114 -19.84 2.28 -15.59
CA LEU A 114 -19.15 3.54 -15.88
C LEU A 114 -19.07 3.83 -17.39
N GLN A 115 -18.87 2.82 -18.23
CA GLN A 115 -18.88 2.99 -19.68
C GLN A 115 -20.27 3.33 -20.23
N GLU A 116 -21.32 2.68 -19.75
CA GLU A 116 -22.71 2.96 -20.14
C GLU A 116 -23.10 4.38 -19.70
N LYS A 117 -22.82 4.75 -18.46
CA LYS A 117 -23.06 6.10 -17.95
C LYS A 117 -22.27 7.17 -18.70
N GLY A 118 -21.06 6.85 -19.14
CA GLY A 118 -20.26 7.73 -20.00
C GLY A 118 -20.87 7.95 -21.39
N ARG A 119 -21.53 6.92 -21.95
CA ARG A 119 -22.25 7.02 -23.23
C ARG A 119 -23.54 7.83 -23.09
N GLU A 120 -24.32 7.59 -22.06
CA GLU A 120 -25.54 8.36 -21.75
C GLU A 120 -25.22 9.86 -21.59
N LEU A 121 -24.21 10.19 -20.79
CA LEU A 121 -23.76 11.58 -20.63
C LEU A 121 -23.31 12.24 -21.94
N GLN A 122 -22.77 11.44 -22.87
CA GLN A 122 -22.36 11.94 -24.18
C GLN A 122 -23.56 12.21 -25.09
N GLU A 123 -24.63 11.42 -24.98
CA GLU A 123 -25.89 11.64 -25.68
C GLU A 123 -26.63 12.86 -25.12
N ASP A 124 -26.76 12.95 -23.80
CA ASP A 124 -27.35 14.11 -23.11
C ASP A 124 -26.66 15.41 -23.52
N ARG A 125 -25.31 15.39 -23.62
CA ARG A 125 -24.55 16.56 -24.04
C ARG A 125 -24.89 16.99 -25.47
N ARG A 126 -25.07 16.04 -26.40
CA ARG A 126 -25.48 16.34 -27.78
C ARG A 126 -26.89 16.88 -27.84
N GLU A 127 -27.78 16.43 -26.96
CA GLU A 127 -29.15 16.90 -26.87
C GLU A 127 -29.22 18.33 -26.31
N ILE A 128 -28.45 18.63 -25.25
CA ILE A 128 -28.30 19.99 -24.72
C ILE A 128 -27.79 20.94 -25.80
N ASP A 129 -26.76 20.55 -26.56
CA ASP A 129 -26.23 21.37 -27.66
C ASP A 129 -27.30 21.62 -28.75
N ARG A 130 -28.14 20.63 -29.05
CA ARG A 130 -29.25 20.78 -30.00
C ARG A 130 -30.33 21.73 -29.50
N LEU A 131 -30.80 21.54 -28.27
CA LEU A 131 -31.83 22.38 -27.66
C LEU A 131 -31.36 23.82 -27.52
N THR A 132 -30.09 24.03 -27.20
CA THR A 132 -29.49 25.37 -27.10
C THR A 132 -29.58 26.12 -28.43
N ARG A 133 -29.33 25.45 -29.57
CA ARG A 133 -29.47 26.08 -30.89
C ARG A 133 -30.91 26.44 -31.21
N LEU A 134 -31.86 25.55 -30.92
CA LEU A 134 -33.28 25.79 -31.14
C LEU A 134 -33.80 26.97 -30.32
N LEU A 135 -33.35 27.10 -29.06
CA LEU A 135 -33.70 28.23 -28.21
C LEU A 135 -33.15 29.55 -28.77
N GLN A 136 -31.90 29.56 -29.24
CA GLN A 136 -31.31 30.75 -29.87
C GLN A 136 -32.06 31.16 -31.16
N GLU A 137 -32.49 30.20 -31.96
CA GLU A 137 -33.27 30.46 -33.18
C GLU A 137 -34.65 31.03 -32.85
N ARG A 138 -35.38 30.43 -31.90
CA ARG A 138 -36.68 30.95 -31.44
C ARG A 138 -36.59 32.33 -30.81
N GLU A 139 -35.51 32.62 -30.09
CA GLU A 139 -35.31 33.96 -29.52
C GLU A 139 -35.07 35.01 -30.61
N ARG A 140 -34.35 34.67 -31.68
CA ARG A 140 -34.18 35.54 -32.85
C ARG A 140 -35.50 35.79 -33.57
N GLU A 141 -36.28 34.74 -33.86
CA GLU A 141 -37.60 34.87 -34.48
C GLU A 141 -38.52 35.78 -33.65
N LEU A 142 -38.55 35.60 -32.32
CA LEU A 142 -39.36 36.45 -31.43
C LEU A 142 -38.89 37.90 -31.40
N GLN A 143 -37.58 38.16 -31.54
CA GLN A 143 -37.06 39.52 -31.65
C GLN A 143 -37.43 40.18 -32.98
N GLU A 144 -37.41 39.42 -34.08
CA GLU A 144 -37.86 39.89 -35.39
C GLU A 144 -39.37 40.18 -35.40
N GLU A 145 -40.20 39.27 -34.87
CA GLU A 145 -41.64 39.50 -34.75
C GLU A 145 -42.00 40.72 -33.89
N ARG A 146 -41.21 41.02 -32.84
CA ARG A 146 -41.40 42.22 -32.03
C ARG A 146 -41.06 43.49 -32.82
N ARG A 147 -40.01 43.45 -33.65
CA ARG A 147 -39.60 44.58 -34.50
C ARG A 147 -40.57 44.84 -35.65
N GLU A 148 -41.24 43.82 -36.17
CA GLU A 148 -42.25 43.98 -37.22
C GLU A 148 -43.60 44.50 -36.70
N LYS A 149 -43.83 44.44 -35.38
CA LYS A 149 -45.07 44.89 -34.71
C LYS A 149 -44.95 46.28 -34.05
N GLU A 150 -43.79 46.91 -34.09
CA GLU A 150 -43.54 48.32 -33.74
C GLU A 150 -43.54 49.21 -34.98
#